data_AF-A0A2A6P7M5-F1
#
_entry.id   AF-A0A2A6P7M5-F1
#
_cell.length_a   1.000
_cell.length_b   1.000
_cell.length_c   1.000
_cell.angle_alpha   90.00
_cell.angle_beta   90.00
_cell.angle_gamma   90.00
#
_symmetry.space_group_name_H-M   'P 1'
#
loop_
_entity.id
_entity.type
_entity.pdbx_description
1 polymer ?
#
loop_
_entity_poly.entity_id
_entity_poly.type
_entity_poly.pdbx_seq_one_letter_code
_entity_poly.pdbx_strand_id
1 'polypeptide(L)'
;MTQITRRTILGGLAAAAAPLPAIAAPQPVQSPEERLHAAIDAVVDILREMNPDPDAEILRQQYPHYVFVGIKTPPKPVEWTGPGFYEVEGKHPNGNRWCTTYWLDRVDYKTVPGFYYRAERWWRGRLETTMRLLPSKIRIIRKDDDYSGGTV
;
A
#
# COMPACT_ATOMS: atom_id res chain seq x y z
N MET A 1 58.28 -67.12 47.72
CA MET A 1 59.04 -65.99 47.16
C MET A 1 58.31 -65.62 45.87
N THR A 2 57.79 -64.42 45.62
CA THR A 2 58.09 -63.06 46.11
C THR A 2 56.86 -62.17 45.78
N GLN A 3 56.62 -61.13 46.59
CA GLN A 3 55.64 -60.06 46.38
C GLN A 3 55.83 -59.31 45.05
N ILE A 4 54.76 -58.66 44.55
CA ILE A 4 54.70 -57.21 44.31
C ILE A 4 53.23 -56.75 44.16
N THR A 5 52.95 -55.60 44.75
CA THR A 5 51.65 -54.94 44.96
C THR A 5 51.49 -53.73 44.02
N ARG A 6 50.23 -53.26 43.86
CA ARG A 6 49.76 -51.88 43.56
C ARG A 6 49.84 -51.32 42.14
N ARG A 7 48.65 -51.03 41.56
CA ARG A 7 48.13 -49.70 41.14
C ARG A 7 46.80 -49.94 40.38
N THR A 8 45.63 -49.55 40.91
CA THR A 8 44.96 -48.24 40.71
C THR A 8 44.91 -47.90 39.21
N ILE A 9 43.72 -47.86 38.58
CA ILE A 9 42.97 -46.62 38.35
C ILE A 9 41.47 -46.93 38.20
N LEU A 10 40.66 -46.27 39.04
CA LEU A 10 39.23 -46.05 38.84
C LEU A 10 39.04 -45.24 37.54
N GLY A 11 38.42 -45.83 36.53
CA GLY A 11 37.83 -45.10 35.41
C GLY A 11 36.40 -44.71 35.76
N GLY A 12 36.19 -43.46 36.17
CA GLY A 12 34.87 -42.91 36.48
C GLY A 12 33.97 -42.90 35.25
N LEU A 13 32.75 -43.43 35.41
CA LEU A 13 31.64 -43.21 34.51
C LEU A 13 31.23 -41.73 34.62
N ALA A 14 31.69 -40.91 33.68
CA ALA A 14 31.11 -39.59 33.45
C ALA A 14 29.74 -39.79 32.79
N ALA A 15 28.68 -39.81 33.61
CA ALA A 15 27.32 -39.67 33.13
C ALA A 15 27.16 -38.24 32.58
N ALA A 16 27.30 -38.08 31.27
CA ALA A 16 26.92 -36.86 30.59
C ALA A 16 25.39 -36.73 30.70
N ALA A 17 24.92 -35.86 31.60
CA ALA A 17 23.52 -35.44 31.63
C ALA A 17 23.24 -34.69 30.32
N ALA A 18 22.55 -35.34 29.39
CA ALA A 18 22.00 -34.66 28.22
C ALA A 18 20.97 -33.63 28.71
N PRO A 19 21.03 -32.36 28.27
CA PRO A 19 20.00 -31.40 28.59
C PRO A 19 18.69 -31.88 27.98
N LEU A 20 17.66 -32.03 28.82
CA LEU A 20 16.30 -32.31 28.37
C LEU A 20 15.84 -31.20 27.42
N PRO A 21 15.08 -31.51 26.36
CA PRO A 21 14.55 -30.50 25.48
C PRO A 21 13.70 -29.52 26.29
N ALA A 22 14.01 -28.23 26.19
CA ALA A 22 13.24 -27.17 26.81
C ALA A 22 11.79 -27.29 26.34
N ILE A 23 10.89 -27.65 27.27
CA ILE A 23 9.46 -27.61 27.04
C ILE A 23 9.13 -26.14 26.76
N ALA A 24 8.78 -25.83 25.51
CA ALA A 24 8.29 -24.51 25.15
C ALA A 24 7.14 -24.15 26.09
N ALA A 25 7.25 -23.00 26.76
CA ALA A 25 6.20 -22.51 27.64
C ALA A 25 4.86 -22.50 26.88
N PRO A 26 3.75 -22.90 27.53
CA PRO A 26 2.44 -22.85 26.89
C PRO A 26 2.17 -21.42 26.44
N GLN A 27 1.92 -21.26 25.13
CA GLN A 27 1.48 -19.99 24.58
C GLN A 27 0.21 -19.55 25.34
N PRO A 28 0.09 -18.26 25.72
CA PRO A 28 -1.11 -17.79 26.39
C PRO A 28 -2.34 -18.15 25.55
N VAL A 29 -3.38 -18.67 26.19
CA VAL A 29 -4.64 -19.00 25.53
C VAL A 29 -5.29 -17.70 25.09
N GLN A 30 -5.07 -17.33 23.84
CA GLN A 30 -5.64 -16.12 23.25
C GLN A 30 -7.12 -16.33 22.94
N SER A 31 -7.93 -15.30 23.17
CA SER A 31 -9.33 -15.32 22.76
C SER A 31 -9.44 -15.37 21.23
N PRO A 32 -10.57 -15.85 20.66
CA PRO A 32 -10.81 -15.77 19.21
C PRO A 32 -10.68 -14.34 18.67
N GLU A 33 -11.09 -13.33 19.44
CA GLU A 33 -10.94 -11.92 19.04
C GLU A 33 -9.48 -11.48 19.00
N GLU A 34 -8.68 -11.84 20.01
CA GLU A 34 -7.25 -11.52 20.06
C GLU A 34 -6.50 -12.17 18.89
N ARG A 35 -6.84 -13.42 18.57
CA ARG A 35 -6.29 -14.13 17.40
C ARG A 35 -6.66 -13.45 16.09
N LEU A 36 -7.89 -12.95 15.97
CA LEU A 36 -8.34 -12.24 14.78
C LEU A 36 -7.59 -10.91 14.62
N HIS A 37 -7.43 -10.13 15.69
CA HIS A 37 -6.65 -8.90 15.66
C HIS A 37 -5.19 -9.15 15.30
N ALA A 38 -4.54 -10.16 15.89
CA ALA A 38 -3.17 -10.52 15.54
C ALA A 38 -3.04 -10.93 14.06
N ALA A 39 -4.01 -11.66 13.52
CA ALA A 39 -4.03 -12.02 12.10
C ALA A 39 -4.19 -10.79 11.19
N ILE A 40 -5.04 -9.83 11.55
CA ILE A 40 -5.22 -8.58 10.80
C ILE A 40 -3.93 -7.77 10.78
N ASP A 41 -3.27 -7.62 11.94
CA ASP A 41 -2.01 -6.89 12.03
C ASP A 41 -0.91 -7.56 11.21
N ALA A 42 -0.78 -8.89 11.27
CA ALA A 42 0.16 -9.64 10.45
C ALA A 42 -0.09 -9.46 8.95
N VAL A 43 -1.35 -9.49 8.50
CA VAL A 43 -1.70 -9.24 7.10
C VAL A 43 -1.31 -7.82 6.68
N VAL A 44 -1.50 -6.83 7.56
CA VAL A 44 -1.14 -5.43 7.27
C VAL A 44 0.36 -5.28 7.12
N ASP A 45 1.15 -5.91 7.97
CA ASP A 45 2.61 -5.84 7.87
C ASP A 45 3.12 -6.50 6.59
N ILE A 46 2.56 -7.66 6.21
CA ILE A 46 2.85 -8.31 4.91
C ILE A 46 2.48 -7.39 3.75
N LEU A 47 1.32 -6.74 3.81
CA LEU A 47 0.87 -5.82 2.77
C LEU A 47 1.81 -4.60 2.63
N ARG A 48 2.34 -4.07 3.74
CA ARG A 48 3.37 -3.01 3.73
C ARG A 48 4.67 -3.49 3.10
N GLU A 49 5.13 -4.68 3.45
CA GLU A 49 6.36 -5.26 2.90
C GLU A 49 6.24 -5.46 1.38
N MET A 50 5.10 -5.97 0.92
CA MET A 50 4.83 -6.19 -0.50
C MET A 50 4.67 -4.88 -1.30
N ASN A 51 4.36 -3.77 -0.63
CA ASN A 51 4.08 -2.49 -1.28
C ASN A 51 4.89 -1.39 -0.58
N PRO A 52 6.15 -1.18 -0.98
CA PRO A 52 7.06 -0.25 -0.32
C PRO A 52 6.73 1.24 -0.58
N ASP A 53 5.59 1.54 -1.23
CA ASP A 53 5.15 2.91 -1.44
C ASP A 53 4.70 3.52 -0.09
N PRO A 54 5.45 4.52 0.44
CA PRO A 54 5.12 5.12 1.74
C PRO A 54 3.82 5.91 1.72
N ASP A 55 3.31 6.27 0.53
CA ASP A 55 2.04 6.98 0.36
C ASP A 55 0.83 6.01 0.21
N ALA A 56 1.06 4.69 0.18
CA ALA A 56 0.00 3.71 0.05
C ALA A 56 -0.81 3.60 1.34
N GLU A 57 -2.09 3.96 1.27
CA GLU A 57 -3.00 3.89 2.40
C GLU A 57 -3.47 2.44 2.61
N ILE A 58 -3.29 1.91 3.82
CA ILE A 58 -3.83 0.59 4.19
C ILE A 58 -5.19 0.79 4.83
N LEU A 59 -6.21 0.28 4.15
CA LEU A 59 -7.58 0.31 4.63
C LEU A 59 -7.84 -0.94 5.47
N ARG A 60 -8.28 -0.70 6.72
CA ARG A 60 -8.79 -1.71 7.63
C ARG A 60 -10.25 -1.38 7.92
N GLN A 61 -11.17 -2.27 7.56
CA GLN A 61 -12.59 -2.10 7.84
C GLN A 61 -13.15 -3.39 8.44
N GLN A 62 -13.74 -3.27 9.62
CA GLN A 62 -14.36 -4.39 10.31
C GLN A 62 -15.87 -4.28 10.22
N TYR A 63 -16.49 -5.29 9.62
CA TYR A 63 -17.93 -5.45 9.51
C TYR A 63 -18.39 -6.58 10.44
N PRO A 64 -19.70 -6.70 10.74
CA PRO A 64 -20.20 -7.73 11.65
C PRO A 64 -19.88 -9.18 11.23
N HIS A 65 -19.64 -9.43 9.95
CA HIS A 65 -19.47 -10.79 9.40
C HIS A 65 -18.16 -10.98 8.63
N TYR A 66 -17.37 -9.92 8.41
CA TYR A 66 -16.12 -10.01 7.67
C TYR A 66 -15.20 -8.83 8.03
N VAL A 67 -13.91 -9.02 7.75
CA VAL A 67 -12.91 -7.96 7.86
C VAL A 67 -12.31 -7.74 6.48
N PHE A 68 -12.25 -6.48 6.07
CA PHE A 68 -11.54 -6.06 4.88
C PHE A 68 -10.19 -5.45 5.28
N VAL A 69 -9.13 -5.99 4.68
CA VAL A 69 -7.77 -5.44 4.76
C VAL A 69 -7.27 -5.33 3.33
N GLY A 70 -6.93 -4.12 2.91
CA GLY A 70 -6.46 -3.88 1.54
C GLY A 70 -5.60 -2.64 1.43
N ILE A 71 -4.81 -2.57 0.37
CA ILE A 71 -4.00 -1.41 0.06
C ILE A 71 -4.74 -0.59 -0.98
N LYS A 72 -5.00 0.66 -0.64
CA LYS A 72 -5.49 1.65 -1.59
C LYS A 72 -4.29 2.24 -2.30
N THR A 73 -3.87 1.55 -3.36
CA THR A 73 -2.84 2.09 -4.25
C THR A 73 -3.49 3.12 -5.18
N PRO A 74 -2.94 4.33 -5.32
CA PRO A 74 -3.41 5.24 -6.35
C PRO A 74 -3.29 4.55 -7.72
N PRO A 75 -4.34 4.59 -8.57
CA PRO A 75 -4.30 3.98 -9.90
C PRO A 75 -3.08 4.48 -10.67
N LYS A 76 -2.39 3.62 -11.41
CA LYS A 76 -1.20 4.05 -12.17
C LYS A 76 -1.57 5.22 -13.09
N PRO A 77 -0.74 6.29 -13.12
CA PRO A 77 -1.01 7.38 -14.05
C PRO A 77 -1.09 6.85 -15.47
N VAL A 78 -2.08 7.30 -16.22
CA VAL A 78 -2.16 7.03 -17.66
C VAL A 78 -1.60 8.21 -18.43
N GLU A 79 -1.07 7.95 -19.62
CA GLU A 79 -0.68 9.02 -20.53
C GLU A 79 -1.91 9.61 -21.23
N TRP A 80 -1.80 10.87 -21.63
CA TRP A 80 -2.82 11.52 -22.44
C TRP A 80 -2.82 10.89 -23.84
N THR A 81 -4.00 10.47 -24.32
CA THR A 81 -4.14 9.77 -25.61
C THR A 81 -4.87 10.59 -26.68
N GLY A 82 -5.36 11.78 -26.33
CA GLY A 82 -6.15 12.62 -27.22
C GLY A 82 -7.16 13.48 -26.45
N PRO A 83 -7.82 14.46 -27.09
CA PRO A 83 -8.85 15.25 -26.44
C PRO A 83 -9.99 14.38 -25.91
N GLY A 84 -10.46 14.65 -24.69
CA GLY A 84 -11.51 13.85 -24.06
C GLY A 84 -11.68 14.15 -22.57
N PHE A 85 -12.63 13.47 -21.92
CA PHE A 85 -12.76 13.53 -20.47
C PHE A 85 -11.72 12.64 -19.79
N TYR A 86 -11.04 13.21 -18.81
CA TYR A 86 -10.06 12.51 -17.99
C TYR A 86 -10.31 12.83 -16.52
N GLU A 87 -10.26 11.79 -15.71
CA GLU A 87 -10.13 11.96 -14.27
C GLU A 87 -8.67 12.33 -13.98
N VAL A 88 -8.48 13.46 -13.32
CA VAL A 88 -7.15 13.94 -12.97
C VAL A 88 -7.10 14.34 -11.51
N GLU A 89 -5.92 14.16 -10.93
CA GLU A 89 -5.61 14.65 -9.60
C GLU A 89 -4.50 15.69 -9.62
N GLY A 90 -4.49 16.55 -8.60
CA GLY A 90 -3.43 17.49 -8.35
C GLY A 90 -3.32 17.82 -6.87
N LYS A 91 -2.36 18.68 -6.54
CA LYS A 91 -2.18 19.21 -5.18
C LYS A 91 -2.48 20.70 -5.16
N HIS A 92 -3.31 21.13 -4.22
CA HIS A 92 -3.48 22.53 -3.89
C HIS A 92 -2.22 23.10 -3.22
N PRO A 93 -2.02 24.44 -3.21
CA PRO A 93 -0.91 25.07 -2.49
C PRO A 93 -0.86 24.74 -0.98
N ASN A 94 -2.00 24.45 -0.37
CA ASN A 94 -2.10 24.05 1.04
C ASN A 94 -1.78 22.56 1.29
N GLY A 95 -1.35 21.82 0.25
CA GLY A 95 -0.98 20.40 0.34
C GLY A 95 -2.13 19.42 0.13
N ASN A 96 -3.39 19.87 0.15
CA ASN A 96 -4.53 18.98 -0.06
C ASN A 96 -4.58 18.47 -1.49
N ARG A 97 -4.80 17.15 -1.65
CA ARG A 97 -5.04 16.54 -2.95
C ARG A 97 -6.47 16.83 -3.39
N TRP A 98 -6.65 17.06 -4.68
CA TRP A 98 -7.97 17.12 -5.31
C TRP A 98 -8.03 16.10 -6.43
N CYS A 99 -9.22 15.56 -6.71
CA CYS A 99 -9.49 14.67 -7.81
C CYS A 99 -10.79 15.11 -8.49
N THR A 100 -10.76 15.32 -9.80
CA THR A 100 -11.95 15.70 -10.56
C THR A 100 -11.81 15.36 -12.04
N THR A 101 -12.94 15.29 -12.73
CA THR A 101 -12.99 15.02 -14.17
C THR A 101 -13.02 16.33 -14.95
N TYR A 102 -12.12 16.46 -15.93
CA TYR A 102 -12.09 17.58 -16.86
C TYR A 102 -12.06 17.07 -18.30
N TRP A 103 -12.66 17.83 -19.22
CA TRP A 103 -12.31 17.68 -20.62
C TRP A 103 -10.94 18.31 -20.85
N LEU A 104 -9.97 17.50 -21.29
CA LEU A 104 -8.60 17.94 -21.50
C LEU A 104 -8.28 18.01 -22.99
N ASP A 105 -7.73 19.14 -23.40
CA ASP A 105 -7.13 19.34 -24.70
C ASP A 105 -5.67 19.81 -24.54
N ARG A 106 -4.75 19.30 -25.36
CA ARG A 106 -3.35 19.65 -25.27
C ARG A 106 -3.07 20.87 -26.16
N VAL A 107 -2.49 21.90 -25.57
CA VAL A 107 -2.12 23.13 -26.27
C VAL A 107 -0.62 23.35 -26.12
N ASP A 108 0.10 23.29 -27.24
CA ASP A 108 1.52 23.62 -27.27
C ASP A 108 1.71 25.15 -27.16
N TYR A 109 2.75 25.57 -26.44
CA TYR A 109 3.07 27.00 -26.37
C TYR A 109 3.61 27.48 -27.71
N LYS A 110 3.21 28.69 -28.11
CA LYS A 110 3.69 29.31 -29.36
C LYS A 110 5.15 29.76 -29.29
N THR A 111 5.64 30.09 -28.11
CA THR A 111 6.90 30.82 -27.92
C THR A 111 7.99 30.02 -27.21
N VAL A 112 7.65 28.92 -26.54
CA VAL A 112 8.60 28.09 -25.80
C VAL A 112 8.30 26.61 -26.04
N PRO A 113 9.31 25.72 -26.02
CA PRO A 113 9.04 24.29 -26.07
C PRO A 113 8.16 23.84 -24.89
N GLY A 114 7.18 23.00 -25.17
CA GLY A 114 6.30 22.39 -24.16
C GLY A 114 4.82 22.68 -24.41
N PHE A 115 4.00 22.23 -23.46
CA PHE A 115 2.55 22.29 -23.57
C PHE A 115 1.88 22.52 -22.22
N TYR A 116 0.59 22.84 -22.29
CA TYR A 116 -0.33 22.76 -21.16
C TYR A 116 -1.61 22.04 -21.58
N TYR A 117 -2.39 21.62 -20.60
CA TYR A 117 -3.74 21.15 -20.85
C TYR A 117 -4.71 22.32 -20.67
N ARG A 118 -5.51 22.61 -21.70
CA ARG A 118 -6.77 23.34 -21.54
C ARG A 118 -7.75 22.36 -20.88
N ALA A 119 -8.14 22.67 -19.66
CA ALA A 119 -9.03 21.85 -18.87
C ALA A 119 -10.38 22.55 -18.72
N GLU A 120 -11.44 21.86 -19.11
CA GLU A 120 -12.80 22.38 -19.09
C GLU A 120 -13.63 21.56 -18.09
N ARG A 121 -14.28 22.27 -17.16
CA ARG A 121 -15.22 21.67 -16.21
C ARG A 121 -16.61 21.70 -16.78
N TRP A 122 -17.22 20.53 -16.90
CA TRP A 122 -18.58 20.39 -17.39
C TRP A 122 -19.50 19.92 -16.27
N TRP A 123 -20.66 20.56 -16.15
CA TRP A 123 -21.69 20.21 -15.19
C TRP A 123 -23.07 20.32 -15.83
N ARG A 124 -23.87 19.25 -15.73
CA ARG A 124 -25.19 19.08 -16.37
C ARG A 124 -25.21 19.51 -17.84
N GLY A 125 -24.18 19.10 -18.59
CA GLY A 125 -24.04 19.42 -20.01
C GLY A 125 -23.67 20.87 -20.33
N ARG A 126 -23.31 21.68 -19.33
CA ARG A 126 -22.84 23.07 -19.51
C ARG A 126 -21.38 23.20 -19.11
N LEU A 127 -20.63 23.95 -19.90
CA LEU A 127 -19.29 24.39 -19.54
C LEU A 127 -19.38 25.41 -18.39
N GLU A 128 -18.81 25.08 -17.24
CA GLU A 128 -18.76 26.00 -16.10
C GLU A 128 -17.53 26.90 -16.16
N THR A 129 -16.36 26.29 -16.29
CA THR A 129 -15.07 26.97 -16.16
C THR A 129 -14.05 26.32 -17.08
N THR A 130 -13.17 27.15 -17.65
CA THR A 130 -11.96 26.70 -18.33
C THR A 130 -10.73 27.17 -17.55
N MET A 131 -9.75 26.28 -17.40
CA MET A 131 -8.49 26.61 -16.75
C MET A 131 -7.31 25.96 -17.46
N ARG A 132 -6.11 26.43 -17.12
CA ARG A 132 -4.84 25.86 -17.62
C ARG A 132 -4.24 24.95 -16.56
N LEU A 133 -4.01 23.70 -16.91
CA LEU A 133 -3.29 22.75 -16.07
C LEU A 133 -1.90 22.47 -16.64
N LEU A 134 -0.90 22.53 -15.76
CA LEU A 134 0.48 22.20 -16.13
C LEU A 134 0.69 20.68 -15.97
N PRO A 135 1.29 19.99 -16.96
CA PRO A 135 1.53 18.55 -16.88
C PRO A 135 2.35 18.13 -15.65
N SER A 136 3.24 19.01 -15.16
CA SER A 136 4.05 18.77 -13.96
C SER A 136 3.31 18.95 -12.63
N LYS A 137 2.07 19.45 -12.65
CA LYS A 137 1.27 19.75 -11.46
C LYS A 137 0.06 18.84 -11.30
N ILE A 138 -0.23 18.01 -12.30
CA ILE A 138 -1.35 17.09 -12.30
C ILE A 138 -0.90 15.68 -12.67
N ARG A 139 -1.73 14.71 -12.33
CA ARG A 139 -1.57 13.31 -12.70
C ARG A 139 -2.88 12.86 -13.34
N ILE A 140 -2.82 12.30 -14.55
CA ILE A 140 -3.99 11.74 -15.21
C ILE A 140 -4.20 10.34 -14.65
N ILE A 141 -5.36 10.10 -14.03
CA ILE A 141 -5.71 8.83 -13.41
C ILE A 141 -6.24 7.85 -14.46
N ARG A 142 -7.22 8.29 -15.25
CA ARG A 142 -7.82 7.49 -16.32
C ARG A 142 -8.51 8.41 -17.33
N LYS A 143 -8.76 7.87 -18.52
CA LYS A 143 -9.73 8.44 -19.46
C LYS A 143 -11.13 7.98 -19.05
N ASP A 144 -12.11 8.86 -19.18
CA ASP A 144 -13.49 8.60 -18.79
C ASP A 144 -14.42 8.81 -20.00
N ASP A 145 -14.47 7.81 -20.88
CA ASP A 145 -15.19 7.90 -22.15
C ASP A 145 -16.73 8.00 -21.96
N ASP A 146 -17.24 7.54 -20.82
CA ASP A 146 -18.67 7.55 -20.48
C ASP A 146 -19.10 8.83 -19.71
N TYR A 147 -18.18 9.77 -19.49
CA TYR A 147 -18.48 10.96 -18.69
C TYR A 147 -19.43 11.92 -19.43
N SER A 148 -20.68 11.97 -18.97
CA SER A 148 -21.75 12.79 -19.55
C SER A 148 -21.90 14.18 -18.91
N GLY A 149 -20.89 14.64 -18.16
CA GLY A 149 -20.95 15.93 -17.46
C GLY A 149 -21.95 15.95 -16.30
N GLY A 150 -22.30 14.81 -15.70
CA GLY A 150 -23.26 14.74 -14.59
C GLY A 150 -24.73 14.92 -14.99
N THR A 151 -25.08 14.50 -16.20
CA THR A 151 -26.49 14.33 -16.59
C THR A 151 -27.01 13.03 -15.96
N VAL A 152 -27.81 13.19 -14.89
CA VAL A 152 -28.73 12.16 -14.39
C VAL A 152 -30.10 12.46 -14.98
#